data_AF-A0A9D0XTE6-F1
#
_entry.id   AF-A0A9D0XTE6-F1
#
_cell.length_a   1.000
_cell.length_b   1.000
_cell.length_c   1.000
_cell.angle_alpha   90.00
_cell.angle_beta   90.00
_cell.angle_gamma   90.00
#
_symmetry.space_group_name_H-M   'P 1'
#
loop_
_entity.id
_entity.type
_entity.pdbx_description
1 polymer ?
#
loop_
_entity_poly.entity_id
_entity_poly.type
_entity_poly.pdbx_seq_one_letter_code
_entity_poly.pdbx_strand_id
1 'polypeptide(L)'
;MRALLFTYAVILLLGISTLLSDIHYFANIAGFIGALGLLYTFFKDRPDEESEYEIKMRRYWYIVFGFGIFFSLILGSLWNNQIGGMMPS
;
A
#
# COMPACT_ATOMS: atom_id res chain seq x y z
N MET A 1 3.88 7.81 -15.37
CA MET A 1 3.20 6.50 -15.56
C MET A 1 4.06 5.28 -15.23
N ARG A 2 5.28 5.10 -15.78
CA ARG A 2 6.08 3.89 -15.51
C ARG A 2 6.33 3.63 -14.01
N ALA A 3 6.64 4.67 -13.24
CA ALA A 3 6.84 4.57 -11.79
C ALA A 3 5.59 4.11 -11.02
N LEU A 4 4.40 4.56 -11.42
CA LEU A 4 3.12 4.10 -10.84
C LEU A 4 2.95 2.60 -11.03
N LEU A 5 3.12 2.13 -12.27
CA LEU A 5 2.95 0.71 -12.60
C LEU A 5 3.97 -0.16 -11.88
N PHE A 6 5.22 0.30 -11.80
CA PHE A 6 6.26 -0.39 -11.06
C PHE A 6 5.94 -0.48 -9.57
N THR A 7 5.55 0.64 -8.95
CA THR A 7 5.20 0.69 -7.52
C THR A 7 3.99 -0.21 -7.23
N TYR A 8 2.98 -0.16 -8.10
CA TYR A 8 1.80 -1.01 -7.99
C TYR A 8 2.15 -2.50 -8.14
N ALA A 9 3.03 -2.85 -9.10
CA ALA A 9 3.50 -4.22 -9.26
C ALA A 9 4.26 -4.71 -8.02
N VAL A 10 5.12 -3.87 -7.41
CA VAL A 10 5.81 -4.21 -6.16
C VAL A 10 4.81 -4.45 -5.03
N ILE A 11 3.84 -3.56 -4.84
CA ILE A 11 2.78 -3.71 -3.82
C ILE A 11 2.00 -5.01 -4.04
N LEU A 12 1.61 -5.30 -5.28
CA LEU A 12 0.90 -6.53 -5.63
C LEU A 12 1.73 -7.77 -5.37
N LEU A 13 2.99 -7.78 -5.78
CA LEU A 13 3.89 -8.92 -5.56
C LEU A 13 4.08 -9.18 -4.07
N LEU A 14 4.27 -8.15 -3.25
CA LEU A 14 4.35 -8.29 -1.80
C LEU A 14 3.06 -8.85 -1.18
N GLY A 15 1.89 -8.37 -1.63
CA GLY A 15 0.60 -8.90 -1.20
C GLY A 15 0.39 -10.37 -1.60
N ILE A 16 0.69 -10.72 -2.85
CA ILE A 16 0.60 -12.10 -3.35
C ILE A 16 1.61 -13.00 -2.64
N SER A 17 2.86 -12.55 -2.45
CA SER A 17 3.87 -13.31 -1.71
C SER A 17 3.42 -13.58 -0.28
N THR A 18 2.72 -12.64 0.37
CA THR A 18 2.12 -12.89 1.68
C THR A 18 1.13 -14.05 1.63
N LEU A 19 0.26 -14.08 0.63
CA LEU A 19 -0.74 -15.15 0.45
C LEU A 19 -0.13 -16.51 0.10
N LEU A 20 1.00 -16.53 -0.61
CA LEU A 20 1.64 -17.77 -1.05
C LEU A 20 2.59 -18.38 -0.02
N SER A 21 3.18 -17.55 0.84
CA SER A 21 4.24 -17.97 1.79
C SER A 21 3.83 -17.89 3.25
N ASP A 22 2.64 -17.34 3.53
CA ASP A 22 2.19 -16.97 4.88
C ASP A 22 3.17 -16.03 5.62
N ILE A 23 4.07 -15.35 4.90
CA ILE A 23 4.99 -14.36 5.48
C ILE A 23 4.31 -12.99 5.49
N HIS A 24 3.64 -12.66 6.60
CA HIS A 24 2.89 -11.41 6.77
C HIS A 24 3.75 -10.14 6.77
N TYR A 25 5.06 -10.27 6.99
CA TYR A 25 5.99 -9.15 6.89
C TYR A 25 5.94 -8.48 5.51
N PHE A 26 5.67 -9.24 4.43
CA PHE A 26 5.54 -8.65 3.10
C PHE A 26 4.32 -7.72 2.99
N ALA A 27 3.18 -8.09 3.59
CA ALA A 27 2.01 -7.22 3.67
C ALA A 27 2.30 -5.95 4.47
N ASN A 28 3.05 -6.05 5.56
CA ASN A 28 3.46 -4.86 6.35
C ASN A 28 4.39 -3.93 5.54
N ILE A 29 5.32 -4.49 4.76
CA ILE A 29 6.18 -3.71 3.87
C ILE A 29 5.33 -3.01 2.78
N ALA A 30 4.35 -3.71 2.20
CA ALA A 30 3.43 -3.11 1.23
C ALA A 30 2.63 -1.95 1.85
N GLY A 31 2.16 -2.12 3.09
CA GLY A 31 1.49 -1.09 3.87
C GLY A 31 2.37 0.11 4.17
N PHE A 32 3.62 -0.14 4.55
CA PHE A 32 4.61 0.90 4.83
C PHE A 32 4.92 1.75 3.59
N ILE A 33 5.13 1.10 2.44
CA ILE A 33 5.31 1.78 1.15
C ILE A 33 4.06 2.60 0.81
N GLY A 34 2.87 2.03 1.01
CA GLY A 34 1.59 2.72 0.85
C GLY A 34 1.47 3.97 1.73
N ALA A 35 1.75 3.85 3.03
CA ALA A 35 1.65 4.96 3.97
C ALA A 35 2.66 6.07 3.68
N LEU A 36 3.94 5.75 3.49
CA LEU A 36 4.95 6.74 3.15
C LEU A 36 4.69 7.42 1.82
N GLY A 37 4.31 6.65 0.79
CA GLY A 37 3.98 7.19 -0.52
C GLY A 37 2.75 8.09 -0.49
N LEU A 38 1.74 7.74 0.31
CA LEU A 38 0.56 8.57 0.53
C LEU A 38 0.95 9.87 1.22
N LEU A 39 1.71 9.82 2.32
CA LEU A 39 2.20 11.01 3.02
C LEU A 39 2.99 11.91 2.09
N TYR A 40 3.95 11.35 1.34
CA TYR A 40 4.74 12.09 0.37
C TYR A 40 3.87 12.76 -0.68
N THR A 41 2.91 12.04 -1.27
CA THR A 41 2.04 12.59 -2.33
C THR A 41 1.05 13.62 -1.78
N PHE A 42 0.55 13.42 -0.57
CA PHE A 42 -0.43 14.28 0.06
C PHE A 42 0.19 15.60 0.49
N PHE A 43 1.37 15.57 1.12
CA PHE A 43 2.04 16.76 1.65
C PHE A 43 3.01 17.43 0.68
N LYS A 44 3.23 16.87 -0.51
CA LYS A 44 4.05 17.52 -1.53
C LYS A 44 3.47 18.90 -1.88
N ASP A 45 4.31 19.93 -1.77
CA ASP A 45 4.00 21.30 -2.19
C ASP A 45 3.50 21.35 -3.64
N ARG A 46 2.57 22.27 -3.91
CA ARG A 46 1.89 22.36 -5.20
C ARG A 46 1.83 23.82 -5.67
N PRO A 47 1.94 24.07 -6.98
CA PRO A 47 1.60 25.37 -7.52
C PRO A 47 0.10 25.64 -7.36
N ASP A 48 -0.28 26.92 -7.32
CA ASP A 48 -1.67 27.34 -7.19
C ASP A 48 -2.53 26.91 -8.39
N GLU A 49 -1.91 26.80 -9.58
CA GLU A 49 -2.51 26.27 -10.79
C GLU A 49 -1.86 24.93 -11.17
N GLU A 50 -2.64 23.87 -11.14
CA GLU A 50 -2.23 22.53 -11.60
C GLU A 50 -2.94 22.17 -12.90
N SER A 51 -2.23 21.54 -13.83
CA SER A 51 -2.84 20.99 -15.04
C SER A 51 -3.75 19.80 -14.72
N GLU A 52 -4.76 19.55 -15.56
CA GLU A 52 -5.63 18.37 -15.43
C GLU A 52 -4.83 17.05 -15.40
N TYR A 53 -3.73 17.01 -16.13
CA TYR A 53 -2.83 15.85 -16.17
C TYR A 53 -2.19 15.58 -14.79
N GLU A 54 -1.71 16.62 -14.10
CA GLU A 54 -1.08 16.50 -12.78
C GLU A 54 -2.09 16.05 -11.72
N ILE A 55 -3.30 16.62 -11.76
CA ILE A 55 -4.41 16.20 -10.90
C ILE A 55 -4.74 14.72 -11.12
N LYS A 56 -4.83 14.28 -12.37
CA LYS A 56 -5.09 12.88 -12.74
C LYS A 56 -3.97 11.95 -12.26
N MET A 57 -2.71 12.35 -12.44
CA MET A 57 -1.55 11.59 -11.98
C MET A 57 -1.55 11.41 -10.47
N ARG A 58 -1.86 12.48 -9.72
CA ARG A 58 -1.97 12.43 -8.26
C ARG A 58 -3.05 11.47 -7.78
N ARG A 59 -4.23 11.50 -8.42
CA ARG A 59 -5.31 10.55 -8.12
C ARG A 59 -4.86 9.09 -8.32
N TYR A 60 -4.09 8.81 -9.36
CA TYR A 60 -3.53 7.47 -9.56
C TYR A 60 -2.53 7.08 -8.46
N TRP A 61 -1.69 8.01 -7.98
CA TRP A 61 -0.81 7.75 -6.85
C TRP A 61 -1.60 7.43 -5.58
N TYR A 62 -2.68 8.17 -5.29
CA TYR A 62 -3.55 7.86 -4.15
C TYR A 62 -4.17 6.48 -4.25
N ILE A 63 -4.58 6.06 -5.45
CA ILE A 63 -5.10 4.70 -5.66
C ILE A 63 -4.01 3.66 -5.40
N VAL A 64 -2.82 3.80 -6.00
CA VAL A 64 -1.71 2.84 -5.85
C VAL A 64 -1.29 2.70 -4.39
N PHE A 65 -1.09 3.81 -3.68
CA PHE A 65 -0.69 3.80 -2.28
C PHE A 65 -1.81 3.33 -1.36
N GLY A 66 -3.06 3.68 -1.67
CA GLY A 66 -4.24 3.17 -0.98
C GLY A 66 -4.34 1.65 -1.06
N PHE A 67 -4.03 1.05 -2.21
CA PHE A 67 -3.95 -0.41 -2.36
C PHE A 67 -2.89 -1.04 -1.44
N GLY A 68 -1.73 -0.41 -1.27
CA GLY A 68 -0.69 -0.90 -0.34
C GLY A 68 -1.18 -0.92 1.11
N ILE A 69 -1.80 0.17 1.55
CA ILE A 69 -2.40 0.27 2.89
C ILE A 69 -3.51 -0.78 3.04
N PHE A 70 -4.40 -0.88 2.06
CA PHE A 70 -5.53 -1.81 2.07
C PHE A 70 -5.06 -3.27 2.17
N PHE A 71 -4.07 -3.68 1.37
CA PHE A 71 -3.51 -5.03 1.46
C PHE A 71 -2.87 -5.30 2.80
N SER A 72 -2.12 -4.33 3.35
CA SER A 72 -1.54 -4.47 4.69
C SER A 72 -2.59 -4.63 5.76
N LEU A 73 -3.68 -3.86 5.70
CA LEU A 73 -4.76 -3.96 6.67
C LEU A 73 -5.48 -5.30 6.55
N ILE A 74 -5.86 -5.73 5.34
CA ILE A 74 -6.56 -7.00 5.17
C ILE A 74 -5.64 -8.18 5.51
N LEU A 75 -4.49 -8.30 4.86
CA LEU A 75 -3.61 -9.46 5.01
C LEU A 75 -2.87 -9.46 6.34
N GLY A 76 -2.61 -8.29 6.93
CA GLY A 76 -2.06 -8.16 8.27
C GLY A 76 -3.11 -8.40 9.36
N SER A 77 -4.32 -7.83 9.27
CA SER A 77 -5.35 -7.99 10.31
C SER A 77 -6.04 -9.35 10.30
N LEU A 78 -6.28 -9.94 9.12
CA LEU A 78 -6.86 -11.29 9.02
C LEU A 78 -6.00 -12.33 9.77
N TRP A 79 -4.69 -12.10 9.89
CA TRP A 79 -3.77 -12.98 10.60
C TRP A 79 -3.37 -12.51 12.00
N ASN A 80 -3.52 -11.21 12.31
CA ASN A 80 -3.33 -10.70 13.67
C ASN A 80 -4.31 -11.32 14.69
N ASN A 81 -5.42 -11.92 14.22
CA ASN A 81 -6.31 -12.75 15.04
C ASN A 81 -5.59 -13.96 15.69
N GLN A 82 -4.40 -14.35 15.22
CA GLN A 82 -3.54 -15.35 15.89
C GLN A 82 -2.65 -14.75 17.00
N ILE A 83 -2.39 -13.44 17.00
CA ILE A 83 -1.50 -12.74 17.95
C ILE A 83 -2.29 -12.17 19.15
N GLY A 84 -3.63 -12.14 19.07
CA GLY A 84 -4.54 -11.67 20.12
C GLY A 84 -4.96 -12.69 21.20
N GLY A 85 -4.31 -13.86 21.31
CA GLY A 85 -4.47 -14.75 22.46
C GLY A 85 -5.42 -15.95 22.30
N MET A 86 -5.28 -16.75 21.26
CA MET A 86 -5.80 -18.12 21.27
C MET A 86 -4.65 -19.12 21.15
N MET A 87 -4.12 -19.54 22.31
CA MET A 87 -3.49 -20.86 22.39
C MET A 87 -4.60 -21.91 22.22
N PRO A 88 -4.44 -22.92 21.36
CA PRO A 88 -5.33 -24.06 21.41
C PRO A 88 -5.13 -24.74 22.77
N SER A 89 -6.21 -24.81 23.55
CA SER A 89 -6.32 -25.63 24.75
C SER A 89 -6.10 -27.11 24.44
#